data_AF-A0A218ZP07-F1
#
_entry.id   AF-A0A218ZP07-F1
#
_cell.length_a   1.000
_cell.length_b   1.000
_cell.length_c   1.000
_cell.angle_alpha   90.00
_cell.angle_beta   90.00
_cell.angle_gamma   90.00
#
_symmetry.space_group_name_H-M   'P 1'
#
loop_
_entity.id
_entity.type
_entity.pdbx_description
1 polymer ?
#
loop_
_entity_poly.entity_id
_entity_poly.type
_entity_poly.pdbx_seq_one_letter_code
_entity_poly.pdbx_strand_id
1 'polypeptide(L)'
;MNFNTIDHKIDRRCLISIRGEDEIFEIMKENMQKYNVFLYKNEGKMFLQVYIEKKSFAPRFFSMIKLISTFRETENYYSVMVDITENSGVGIIKELLSIRSITLGETYLLGNRIYLTFKYHHDYSISLTTTLIKWIDRKENIRLENIRHSRTFIEGMTLLVKSLPLTVIQTSTIMPEGHGPLYEIARQYPETVTEVDVRSMSITSIKCLSYAQQKIEIPDISTVSNRDFIYETIELSGSLMDRVLKLNELRIPRLATMLELKNGRLFNTTIVPSENSDEYIGIYSKFMKNVSQYDPRIEIYSNINEKVWSML
;
A
#
# COMPACT_ATOMS: atom_id res chain seq x y z
N MET A 1 18.35 -2.92 1.07
CA MET A 1 17.11 -2.91 1.84
C MET A 1 17.16 -4.00 2.90
N ASN A 2 17.55 -3.63 4.11
CA ASN A 2 17.60 -4.58 5.21
C ASN A 2 16.20 -4.94 5.74
N PHE A 3 15.53 -5.91 5.12
CA PHE A 3 14.20 -6.36 5.53
C PHE A 3 14.17 -7.00 6.93
N ASN A 4 15.29 -7.51 7.44
CA ASN A 4 15.37 -8.01 8.81
C ASN A 4 15.08 -6.92 9.85
N THR A 5 15.30 -5.64 9.51
CA THR A 5 14.96 -4.50 10.38
C THR A 5 13.44 -4.29 10.49
N ILE A 6 12.66 -4.81 9.55
CA ILE A 6 11.19 -4.65 9.50
C ILE A 6 10.48 -5.90 10.02
N ASP A 7 11.03 -7.07 9.72
CA ASP A 7 10.37 -8.33 9.99
C ASP A 7 10.02 -8.49 11.47
N HIS A 8 8.82 -9.04 11.71
CA HIS A 8 8.20 -9.21 13.02
C HIS A 8 7.87 -7.94 13.83
N LYS A 9 8.23 -6.73 13.37
CA LYS A 9 7.91 -5.49 14.09
C LYS A 9 6.43 -5.14 14.02
N ILE A 10 5.81 -5.25 12.84
CA ILE A 10 4.34 -5.16 12.70
C ILE A 10 3.76 -6.56 12.86
N ASP A 11 3.51 -6.97 14.10
CA ASP A 11 3.31 -8.36 14.50
C ASP A 11 1.86 -8.86 14.43
N ARG A 12 0.89 -7.97 14.19
CA ARG A 12 -0.54 -8.31 14.13
C ARG A 12 -1.20 -7.90 12.83
N ARG A 13 -2.24 -8.65 12.46
CA ARG A 13 -3.14 -8.32 11.37
C ARG A 13 -4.59 -8.61 11.74
N CYS A 14 -5.47 -7.75 11.24
CA CYS A 14 -6.91 -7.84 11.35
C CYS A 14 -7.50 -7.89 9.93
N LEU A 15 -8.29 -8.92 9.63
CA LEU A 15 -9.06 -8.99 8.40
C LEU A 15 -10.49 -8.59 8.71
N ILE A 16 -10.96 -7.53 8.06
CA ILE A 16 -12.38 -7.16 8.04
C ILE A 16 -12.94 -7.33 6.64
N SER A 17 -14.25 -7.41 6.56
CA SER A 17 -14.97 -7.38 5.30
C SER A 17 -16.13 -6.41 5.34
N ILE A 18 -16.37 -5.74 4.22
CA ILE A 18 -17.43 -4.76 4.03
C ILE A 18 -18.26 -5.23 2.83
N ARG A 19 -19.57 -5.42 3.03
CA ARG A 19 -20.50 -5.71 1.94
C ARG A 19 -20.69 -4.44 1.10
N GLY A 20 -20.45 -4.58 -0.19
CA GLY A 20 -20.70 -3.53 -1.17
C GLY A 20 -22.11 -3.64 -1.76
N GLU A 21 -22.61 -2.50 -2.24
CA GLU A 21 -23.97 -2.37 -2.79
C GLU A 21 -23.96 -1.78 -4.22
N ASP A 22 -22.82 -1.27 -4.68
CA ASP A 22 -22.63 -0.75 -6.03
C ASP A 22 -22.66 -1.86 -7.10
N GLU A 23 -22.89 -1.45 -8.36
CA GLU A 23 -23.04 -2.35 -9.52
C GLU A 23 -21.94 -3.41 -9.64
N ILE A 24 -20.68 -3.03 -9.36
CA ILE A 24 -19.55 -3.97 -9.40
C ILE A 24 -19.73 -5.12 -8.41
N PHE A 25 -20.31 -4.89 -7.24
CA PHE A 25 -20.50 -5.93 -6.23
C PHE A 25 -21.57 -6.93 -6.63
N GLU A 26 -22.64 -6.46 -7.29
CA GLU A 26 -23.67 -7.36 -7.82
C GLU A 26 -23.13 -8.18 -9.00
N ILE A 27 -22.34 -7.59 -9.89
CA ILE A 27 -21.67 -8.33 -10.97
C ILE A 27 -20.71 -9.39 -10.40
N MET A 28 -19.94 -9.02 -9.38
CA MET A 28 -18.97 -9.92 -8.75
C MET A 28 -19.62 -10.99 -7.87
N LYS A 29 -20.83 -10.78 -7.38
CA LYS A 29 -21.59 -11.78 -6.63
C LYS A 29 -21.89 -13.03 -7.45
N GLU A 30 -22.05 -12.87 -8.77
CA GLU A 30 -22.21 -14.00 -9.70
C GLU A 30 -20.90 -14.78 -9.92
N ASN A 31 -19.76 -14.21 -9.49
CA ASN A 31 -18.43 -14.78 -9.69
C ASN A 31 -17.62 -14.84 -8.38
N MET A 32 -17.63 -16.01 -7.73
CA MET A 32 -16.96 -16.25 -6.45
C MET A 32 -15.43 -16.37 -6.55
N GLN A 33 -14.81 -15.75 -7.55
CA GLN A 33 -13.37 -15.62 -7.65
C GLN A 33 -12.85 -14.45 -6.80
N LYS A 34 -11.61 -14.56 -6.33
CA LYS A 34 -10.91 -13.50 -5.63
C LYS A 34 -10.27 -12.54 -6.64
N TYR A 35 -10.57 -11.25 -6.51
CA TYR A 35 -10.00 -10.18 -7.33
C TYR A 35 -9.17 -9.23 -6.48
N ASN A 36 -7.97 -8.88 -6.94
CA ASN A 36 -7.16 -7.89 -6.24
C ASN A 36 -7.77 -6.50 -6.47
N VAL A 37 -7.83 -5.72 -5.39
CA VAL A 37 -8.39 -4.38 -5.45
C VAL A 37 -7.49 -3.39 -4.75
N PHE A 38 -7.49 -2.16 -5.26
CA PHE A 38 -6.72 -1.06 -4.70
C PHE A 38 -7.65 0.09 -4.37
N LEU A 39 -7.42 0.70 -3.21
CA LEU A 39 -8.15 1.87 -2.76
C LEU A 39 -7.38 3.12 -3.14
N TYR A 40 -8.09 4.07 -3.73
CA TYR A 40 -7.54 5.39 -4.05
C TYR A 40 -8.46 6.45 -3.48
N LYS A 41 -7.88 7.58 -3.09
CA LYS A 41 -8.65 8.77 -2.76
C LYS A 41 -8.28 9.91 -3.68
N ASN A 42 -9.29 10.57 -4.23
CA ASN A 42 -9.11 11.76 -5.04
C ASN A 42 -10.22 12.76 -4.73
N GLU A 43 -9.87 14.04 -4.51
CA GLU A 43 -10.85 15.13 -4.30
C GLU A 43 -11.94 14.82 -3.25
N GLY A 44 -11.55 14.17 -2.15
CA GLY A 44 -12.47 13.80 -1.08
C GLY A 44 -13.26 12.51 -1.30
N LYS A 45 -13.26 11.97 -2.52
CA LYS A 45 -13.92 10.71 -2.89
C LYS A 45 -12.99 9.51 -2.75
N MET A 46 -13.56 8.36 -2.42
CA MET A 46 -12.85 7.08 -2.36
C MET A 46 -13.27 6.18 -3.52
N PHE A 47 -12.27 5.63 -4.20
CA PHE A 47 -12.45 4.76 -5.34
C PHE A 47 -11.88 3.38 -5.04
N LEU A 48 -12.63 2.35 -5.42
CA LEU A 48 -12.18 0.98 -5.52
C LEU A 48 -11.79 0.71 -6.97
N GLN A 49 -10.54 0.34 -7.22
CA GLN A 49 -10.14 -0.19 -8.52
C GLN A 49 -9.98 -1.69 -8.43
N VAL A 50 -10.77 -2.41 -9.23
CA VAL A 50 -10.73 -3.86 -9.34
C VAL A 50 -9.86 -4.25 -10.52
N TYR A 51 -8.91 -5.15 -10.30
CA TYR A 51 -8.03 -5.70 -11.33
C TYR A 51 -8.47 -7.13 -11.63
N ILE A 52 -8.65 -7.42 -12.92
CA ILE A 52 -9.18 -8.68 -13.42
C ILE A 52 -8.26 -9.21 -14.51
N GLU A 53 -7.53 -10.28 -14.22
CA GLU A 53 -6.65 -10.92 -15.19
C GLU A 53 -7.45 -11.48 -16.38
N LYS A 54 -6.99 -11.25 -17.61
CA LYS A 54 -7.72 -11.69 -18.82
C LYS A 54 -7.94 -13.20 -18.93
N LYS A 55 -7.19 -14.01 -18.17
CA LYS A 55 -7.33 -15.47 -18.14
C LYS A 55 -8.53 -15.96 -17.30
N SER A 56 -9.23 -15.06 -16.62
CA SER A 56 -10.19 -15.38 -15.56
C SER A 56 -11.67 -15.45 -15.98
N PHE A 57 -12.01 -15.72 -17.26
CA PHE A 57 -13.36 -15.38 -17.76
C PHE A 57 -14.29 -16.52 -18.20
N ALA A 58 -15.52 -16.45 -17.68
CA ALA A 58 -16.73 -16.86 -18.39
C ALA A 58 -17.21 -15.70 -19.30
N PRO A 59 -17.65 -15.95 -20.55
CA PRO A 59 -18.00 -14.89 -21.51
C PRO A 59 -19.04 -13.88 -21.04
N ARG A 60 -20.07 -14.33 -20.30
CA ARG A 60 -21.14 -13.47 -19.78
C ARG A 60 -20.64 -12.46 -18.74
N PHE A 61 -19.76 -12.89 -17.84
CA PHE A 61 -19.17 -12.03 -16.82
C PHE A 61 -18.34 -10.91 -17.45
N PHE A 62 -17.59 -11.24 -18.51
CA PHE A 62 -16.83 -10.25 -19.26
C PHE A 62 -17.70 -9.18 -19.91
N SER A 63 -18.81 -9.58 -20.53
CA SER A 63 -19.77 -8.65 -21.13
C SER A 63 -20.32 -7.67 -20.11
N MET A 64 -20.63 -8.11 -18.88
CA MET A 64 -21.12 -7.22 -17.82
C MET A 64 -20.06 -6.23 -17.36
N ILE A 65 -18.82 -6.69 -17.12
CA ILE A 65 -17.70 -5.83 -16.71
C ILE A 65 -17.40 -4.73 -17.73
N LYS A 66 -17.53 -5.04 -19.03
CA LYS A 66 -17.34 -4.08 -20.12
C LYS A 66 -18.37 -2.95 -20.17
N LEU A 67 -19.55 -3.15 -19.58
CA LEU A 67 -20.60 -2.12 -19.54
C LEU A 67 -20.32 -1.04 -18.51
N ILE A 68 -19.40 -1.28 -17.58
CA ILE A 68 -19.06 -0.29 -16.56
C ILE A 68 -18.26 0.84 -17.19
N SER A 69 -18.72 2.08 -16.99
CA SER A 69 -18.19 3.27 -17.67
C SER A 69 -16.70 3.52 -17.47
N THR A 70 -16.12 3.00 -16.39
CA THR A 70 -14.70 3.15 -16.04
C THR A 70 -13.84 1.97 -16.50
N PHE A 71 -14.40 1.06 -17.29
CA PHE A 71 -13.68 -0.08 -17.83
C PHE A 71 -12.43 0.38 -18.62
N ARG A 72 -11.31 -0.26 -18.32
CA ARG A 72 -10.05 -0.12 -19.05
C ARG A 72 -9.49 -1.49 -19.37
N GLU A 73 -8.96 -1.60 -20.58
CA GLU A 73 -8.25 -2.78 -21.06
C GLU A 73 -6.78 -2.43 -21.29
N THR A 74 -5.89 -3.25 -20.73
CA THR A 74 -4.47 -3.26 -21.08
C THR A 74 -4.14 -4.55 -21.80
N GLU A 75 -2.87 -4.85 -22.04
CA GLU A 75 -2.47 -6.13 -22.63
C GLU A 75 -2.86 -7.32 -21.73
N ASN A 76 -2.61 -7.22 -20.42
CA ASN A 76 -2.63 -8.36 -19.49
C ASN A 76 -3.85 -8.39 -18.54
N TYR A 77 -4.53 -7.26 -18.34
CA TYR A 77 -5.64 -7.16 -17.40
C TYR A 77 -6.77 -6.25 -17.91
N TYR A 78 -7.92 -6.42 -17.27
CA TYR A 78 -9.00 -5.46 -17.26
C TYR A 78 -9.02 -4.77 -15.91
N SER A 79 -9.40 -3.50 -15.90
CA SER A 79 -9.67 -2.80 -14.64
C SER A 79 -10.96 -2.01 -14.72
N VAL A 80 -11.63 -1.94 -13.56
CA VAL A 80 -12.84 -1.16 -13.37
C VAL A 80 -12.67 -0.35 -12.11
N MET A 81 -13.15 0.89 -12.13
CA MET A 81 -13.14 1.79 -10.99
C MET A 81 -14.54 2.15 -10.54
N VAL A 82 -14.80 2.06 -9.24
CA VAL A 82 -16.09 2.41 -8.65
C VAL A 82 -15.89 3.39 -7.51
N ASP A 83 -16.71 4.45 -7.49
CA ASP A 83 -16.80 5.37 -6.36
C ASP A 83 -17.53 4.66 -5.21
N ILE A 84 -16.85 4.46 -4.08
CA ILE A 84 -17.39 3.77 -2.91
C ILE A 84 -17.61 4.75 -1.74
N THR A 85 -17.61 6.06 -2.01
CA THR A 85 -17.66 7.12 -0.99
C THR A 85 -18.92 7.02 -0.13
N GLU A 86 -20.07 6.77 -0.75
CA GLU A 86 -21.37 6.70 -0.08
C GLU A 86 -21.63 5.33 0.57
N ASN A 87 -20.72 4.36 0.42
CA ASN A 87 -20.86 3.07 1.07
C ASN A 87 -20.74 3.25 2.59
N SER A 88 -21.83 2.97 3.30
CA SER A 88 -21.94 3.23 4.73
C SER A 88 -20.90 2.49 5.60
N GLY A 89 -20.27 1.43 5.07
CA GLY A 89 -19.21 0.69 5.76
C GLY A 89 -17.81 1.27 5.55
N VAL A 90 -17.59 2.11 4.54
CA VAL A 90 -16.26 2.59 4.14
C VAL A 90 -15.65 3.57 5.15
N GLY A 91 -16.45 4.24 5.96
CA GLY A 91 -15.96 5.16 7.01
C GLY A 91 -15.01 4.49 8.02
N ILE A 92 -15.16 3.18 8.27
CA ILE A 92 -14.26 2.43 9.16
C ILE A 92 -12.82 2.44 8.68
N ILE A 93 -12.60 2.46 7.36
CA ILE A 93 -11.26 2.40 6.76
C ILE A 93 -10.49 3.65 7.18
N LYS A 94 -11.12 4.83 7.07
CA LYS A 94 -10.51 6.10 7.47
C LYS A 94 -10.21 6.14 8.97
N GLU A 95 -11.15 5.67 9.81
CA GLU A 95 -10.97 5.69 11.27
C GLU A 95 -9.84 4.74 11.70
N LEU A 96 -9.77 3.53 11.14
CA LEU A 96 -8.68 2.59 11.40
C LEU A 96 -7.33 3.12 10.91
N LEU A 97 -7.25 3.67 9.69
CA LEU A 97 -6.01 4.25 9.17
C LEU A 97 -5.57 5.52 9.92
N SER A 98 -6.45 6.15 10.70
CA SER A 98 -6.05 7.27 11.57
C SER A 98 -5.33 6.83 12.85
N ILE A 99 -5.45 5.55 13.23
CA ILE A 99 -4.75 5.00 14.38
C ILE A 99 -3.28 4.82 14.01
N ARG A 100 -2.40 5.21 14.94
CA ARG A 100 -0.95 5.03 14.80
C ARG A 100 -0.60 3.55 14.61
N SER A 101 0.49 3.29 13.88
CA SER A 101 0.96 1.95 13.48
C SER A 101 0.07 1.20 12.50
N ILE A 102 -1.20 1.58 12.31
CA ILE A 102 -2.09 0.88 11.40
C ILE A 102 -1.76 1.26 9.96
N THR A 103 -1.48 0.25 9.15
CA THR A 103 -1.38 0.35 7.69
C THR A 103 -2.34 -0.62 7.02
N LEU A 104 -2.79 -0.25 5.82
CA LEU A 104 -3.54 -1.16 4.97
C LEU A 104 -2.59 -2.21 4.41
N GLY A 105 -3.04 -3.44 4.24
CA GLY A 105 -2.31 -4.55 3.65
C GLY A 105 -2.95 -5.00 2.34
N GLU A 106 -3.04 -6.33 2.17
CA GLU A 106 -3.75 -6.91 1.04
C GLU A 106 -5.25 -6.56 1.11
N THR A 107 -5.78 -6.10 -0.01
CA THR A 107 -7.21 -5.84 -0.20
C THR A 107 -7.69 -6.62 -1.42
N TYR A 108 -8.82 -7.30 -1.29
CA TYR A 108 -9.40 -8.07 -2.37
C TYR A 108 -10.93 -8.04 -2.33
N LEU A 109 -11.55 -8.32 -3.46
CA LEU A 109 -12.99 -8.49 -3.59
C LEU A 109 -13.29 -9.98 -3.80
N LEU A 110 -14.31 -10.49 -3.09
CA LEU A 110 -14.80 -11.85 -3.24
C LEU A 110 -16.31 -11.86 -3.06
N GLY A 111 -17.04 -12.26 -4.12
CA GLY A 111 -18.49 -12.12 -4.17
C GLY A 111 -18.90 -10.64 -4.09
N ASN A 112 -19.79 -10.29 -3.16
CA ASN A 112 -20.24 -8.91 -2.95
C ASN A 112 -19.54 -8.19 -1.78
N ARG A 113 -18.33 -8.60 -1.40
CA ARG A 113 -17.62 -8.04 -0.23
C ARG A 113 -16.20 -7.65 -0.57
N ILE A 114 -15.78 -6.48 -0.09
CA ILE A 114 -14.36 -6.09 -0.03
C ILE A 114 -13.79 -6.65 1.27
N TYR A 115 -12.64 -7.30 1.19
CA TYR A 115 -11.85 -7.79 2.30
C TYR A 115 -10.60 -6.93 2.45
N LEU A 116 -10.39 -6.39 3.65
CA LEU A 116 -9.34 -5.43 3.96
C LEU A 116 -8.48 -5.99 5.09
N THR A 117 -7.20 -6.20 4.82
CA THR A 117 -6.24 -6.54 5.87
C THR A 117 -5.65 -5.27 6.46
N PHE A 118 -5.78 -5.05 7.76
CA PHE A 118 -5.06 -4.02 8.49
C PHE A 118 -3.91 -4.65 9.25
N LYS A 119 -2.69 -4.15 9.05
CA LYS A 119 -1.50 -4.58 9.80
C LYS A 119 -1.17 -3.54 10.87
N TYR A 120 -0.73 -3.99 12.04
CA TYR A 120 -0.45 -3.11 13.17
C TYR A 120 0.48 -3.77 14.19
N HIS A 121 1.13 -2.94 15.01
CA HIS A 121 1.89 -3.36 16.18
C HIS A 121 0.93 -3.61 17.36
N HIS A 122 1.17 -4.68 18.12
CA HIS A 122 0.29 -5.11 19.21
C HIS A 122 -0.02 -4.05 20.28
N ASP A 123 0.82 -3.03 20.50
CA ASP A 123 0.54 -1.93 21.43
C ASP A 123 -0.75 -1.17 21.05
N TYR A 124 -1.18 -1.23 19.79
CA TYR A 124 -2.40 -0.58 19.29
C TYR A 124 -3.61 -1.51 19.23
N SER A 125 -3.54 -2.72 19.81
CA SER A 125 -4.64 -3.70 19.79
C SER A 125 -5.93 -3.18 20.43
N ILE A 126 -5.83 -2.45 21.55
CA ILE A 126 -6.99 -1.90 22.26
C ILE A 126 -7.68 -0.83 21.41
N SER A 127 -6.91 0.10 20.84
CA SER A 127 -7.43 1.17 19.97
C SER A 127 -8.12 0.59 18.74
N LEU A 128 -7.50 -0.38 18.06
CA LEU A 128 -8.10 -1.08 16.92
C LEU A 128 -9.41 -1.76 17.31
N THR A 129 -9.40 -2.55 18.39
CA THR A 129 -10.58 -3.32 18.82
C THR A 129 -11.74 -2.41 19.20
N THR A 130 -11.46 -1.30 19.89
CA THR A 130 -12.46 -0.30 20.29
C THR A 130 -13.14 0.31 19.06
N THR A 131 -12.34 0.69 18.06
CA THR A 131 -12.87 1.22 16.79
C THR A 131 -13.69 0.18 16.05
N LEU A 132 -13.24 -1.08 15.97
CA LEU A 132 -13.99 -2.15 15.31
C LEU A 132 -15.36 -2.39 15.96
N ILE A 133 -15.42 -2.48 17.30
CA ILE A 133 -16.68 -2.72 18.04
C ILE A 133 -17.70 -1.63 17.72
N LYS A 134 -17.28 -0.35 17.76
CA LYS A 134 -18.14 0.80 17.45
C LYS A 134 -18.77 0.71 16.06
N TRP A 135 -18.04 0.18 15.08
CA TRP A 135 -18.54 0.05 13.71
C TRP A 135 -19.40 -1.20 13.51
N ILE A 136 -18.96 -2.35 14.01
CA ILE A 136 -19.69 -3.63 13.86
C ILE A 136 -21.06 -3.57 14.55
N ASP A 137 -21.14 -2.95 15.73
CA ASP A 137 -22.39 -2.77 16.46
C ASP A 137 -23.41 -1.88 15.71
N ARG A 138 -22.91 -0.91 14.91
CA ARG A 138 -23.74 0.08 14.22
C ARG A 138 -24.06 -0.29 12.76
N LYS A 139 -23.36 -1.25 12.18
CA LYS A 139 -23.35 -1.51 10.73
C LYS A 139 -23.36 -3.00 10.41
N GLU A 140 -24.50 -3.51 9.98
CA GLU A 140 -24.67 -4.92 9.61
C GLU A 140 -23.84 -5.35 8.38
N ASN A 141 -23.37 -4.40 7.57
CA ASN A 141 -22.58 -4.69 6.37
C ASN A 141 -21.09 -4.94 6.66
N ILE A 142 -20.61 -4.72 7.90
CA ILE A 142 -19.22 -4.93 8.30
C ILE A 142 -19.09 -6.23 9.09
N ARG A 143 -18.06 -7.04 8.82
CA ARG A 143 -17.71 -8.20 9.65
C ARG A 143 -16.22 -8.22 9.97
N LEU A 144 -15.90 -8.64 11.19
CA LEU A 144 -14.56 -9.07 11.57
C LEU A 144 -14.38 -10.53 11.15
N GLU A 145 -13.46 -10.78 10.22
CA GLU A 145 -13.21 -12.13 9.69
C GLU A 145 -12.19 -12.88 10.54
N ASN A 146 -11.11 -12.21 10.96
CA ASN A 146 -10.15 -12.75 11.93
C ASN A 146 -9.16 -11.69 12.43
N ILE A 147 -8.53 -11.99 13.57
CA ILE A 147 -7.33 -11.33 14.06
C ILE A 147 -6.25 -12.39 14.24
N ARG A 148 -5.06 -12.16 13.69
CA ARG A 148 -3.96 -13.14 13.70
C ARG A 148 -2.61 -12.45 13.87
N HIS A 149 -1.59 -13.24 14.14
CA HIS A 149 -0.21 -12.80 13.92
C HIS A 149 0.02 -12.47 12.44
N SER A 150 0.79 -11.42 12.21
CA SER A 150 1.31 -11.08 10.89
C SER A 150 2.43 -12.03 10.50
N ARG A 151 2.51 -12.29 9.20
CA ARG A 151 3.69 -12.92 8.59
C ARG A 151 4.79 -11.88 8.44
N THR A 152 6.01 -12.34 8.23
CA THR A 152 7.09 -11.46 7.78
C THR A 152 6.74 -10.79 6.45
N PHE A 153 7.41 -9.70 6.13
CA PHE A 153 7.16 -8.98 4.88
C PHE A 153 7.45 -9.87 3.67
N ILE A 154 8.60 -10.56 3.70
CA ILE A 154 9.06 -11.46 2.62
C ILE A 154 8.10 -12.63 2.43
N GLU A 155 7.70 -13.31 3.51
CA GLU A 155 6.72 -14.42 3.42
C GLU A 155 5.37 -13.94 2.88
N GLY A 156 4.90 -12.77 3.34
CA GLY A 156 3.66 -12.17 2.89
C GLY A 156 3.66 -11.91 1.38
N MET A 157 4.72 -11.29 0.87
CA MET A 157 4.88 -11.02 -0.56
C MET A 157 5.03 -12.31 -1.36
N THR A 158 5.85 -13.26 -0.90
CA THR A 158 6.09 -14.55 -1.58
C THR A 158 4.81 -15.36 -1.74
N LEU A 159 3.90 -15.31 -0.76
CA LEU A 159 2.58 -15.95 -0.87
C LEU A 159 1.65 -15.21 -1.82
N LEU A 160 1.71 -13.88 -1.85
CA LEU A 160 0.90 -13.07 -2.76
C LEU A 160 1.28 -13.29 -4.24
N VAL A 161 2.56 -13.52 -4.54
CA VAL A 161 3.04 -13.85 -5.91
C VAL A 161 2.28 -15.02 -6.53
N LYS A 162 1.83 -15.99 -5.72
CA LYS A 162 1.08 -17.17 -6.21
C LYS A 162 -0.26 -16.82 -6.84
N SER A 163 -0.85 -15.69 -6.48
CA SER A 163 -2.16 -15.23 -6.97
C SER A 163 -2.12 -13.91 -7.73
N LEU A 164 -0.97 -13.22 -7.71
CA LEU A 164 -0.77 -11.94 -8.38
C LEU A 164 0.72 -11.83 -8.69
N PRO A 165 1.16 -12.00 -9.95
CA PRO A 165 2.56 -11.81 -10.31
C PRO A 165 3.05 -10.42 -9.88
N LEU A 166 4.19 -10.36 -9.16
CA LEU A 166 4.74 -9.12 -8.61
C LEU A 166 6.15 -8.84 -9.11
N THR A 167 6.43 -7.56 -9.36
CA THR A 167 7.75 -7.05 -9.71
C THR A 167 8.27 -6.16 -8.60
N VAL A 168 9.52 -6.39 -8.20
CA VAL A 168 10.30 -5.44 -7.38
C VAL A 168 11.00 -4.47 -8.29
N ILE A 169 10.81 -3.20 -7.98
CA ILE A 169 11.50 -2.09 -8.63
C ILE A 169 12.26 -1.33 -7.55
N GLN A 170 13.58 -1.43 -7.59
CA GLN A 170 14.45 -0.61 -6.75
C GLN A 170 15.09 0.47 -7.60
N THR A 171 14.88 1.72 -7.19
CA THR A 171 15.56 2.87 -7.77
C THR A 171 16.41 3.55 -6.71
N SER A 172 17.48 4.21 -7.12
CA SER A 172 18.30 5.01 -6.22
C SER A 172 18.52 6.41 -6.78
N THR A 173 18.60 7.39 -5.89
CA THR A 173 18.95 8.77 -6.23
C THR A 173 19.95 9.30 -5.22
N ILE A 174 20.77 10.26 -5.61
CA ILE A 174 21.46 11.12 -4.63
C ILE A 174 20.37 11.77 -3.78
N MET A 175 20.54 11.70 -2.46
CA MET A 175 19.55 12.27 -1.55
C MET A 175 19.46 13.79 -1.79
N PRO A 176 18.28 14.34 -2.15
CA PRO A 176 18.11 15.77 -2.29
C PRO A 176 18.48 16.49 -1.01
N GLU A 177 18.89 17.76 -1.12
CA GLU A 177 18.72 18.67 0.00
C GLU A 177 17.22 18.86 0.26
N GLY A 178 16.72 18.17 1.28
CA GLY A 178 15.34 18.28 1.74
C GLY A 178 15.25 18.64 3.23
N HIS A 179 14.03 18.98 3.63
CA HIS A 179 13.61 19.26 4.98
C HIS A 179 12.44 18.34 5.34
N GLY A 180 12.27 18.05 6.62
CA GLY A 180 11.20 17.20 7.14
C GLY A 180 11.71 15.95 7.86
N PRO A 181 10.85 15.30 8.66
CA PRO A 181 11.27 14.22 9.56
C PRO A 181 11.94 13.06 8.83
N LEU A 182 11.49 12.71 7.62
CA LEU A 182 12.10 11.62 6.85
C LEU A 182 13.52 11.94 6.39
N TYR A 183 13.79 13.18 6.00
CA TYR A 183 15.13 13.61 5.60
C TYR A 183 16.07 13.62 6.81
N GLU A 184 15.58 14.03 7.97
CA GLU A 184 16.36 14.02 9.22
C GLU A 184 16.65 12.60 9.70
N ILE A 185 15.65 11.71 9.69
CA ILE A 185 15.82 10.28 10.00
C ILE A 185 16.86 9.67 9.07
N ALA A 186 16.72 9.85 7.76
CA ALA A 186 17.64 9.26 6.80
C ALA A 186 19.09 9.78 7.00
N ARG A 187 19.29 11.05 7.32
CA ARG A 187 20.64 11.63 7.53
C ARG A 187 21.28 11.20 8.86
N GLN A 188 20.53 11.21 9.95
CA GLN A 188 21.07 10.97 11.29
C GLN A 188 21.05 9.48 11.67
N TYR A 189 20.14 8.70 11.09
CA TYR A 189 19.91 7.29 11.37
C TYR A 189 19.84 6.47 10.08
N PRO A 190 20.93 6.38 9.31
CA PRO A 190 20.94 5.82 7.95
C PRO A 190 20.54 4.33 7.87
N GLU A 191 20.66 3.57 8.96
CA GLU A 191 20.25 2.16 9.05
C GLU A 191 18.73 1.97 9.21
N THR A 192 17.97 3.06 9.22
CA THR A 192 16.52 3.03 9.34
C THR A 192 15.89 2.65 8.00
N VAL A 193 14.97 1.68 8.04
CA VAL A 193 14.09 1.40 6.91
C VAL A 193 12.77 2.08 7.16
N THR A 194 12.24 2.80 6.17
CA THR A 194 10.94 3.46 6.27
C THR A 194 9.95 2.91 5.27
N GLU A 195 8.84 2.37 5.77
CA GLU A 195 7.67 2.04 4.96
C GLU A 195 6.83 3.29 4.74
N VAL A 196 6.55 3.57 3.46
CA VAL A 196 5.70 4.68 3.03
C VAL A 196 4.31 4.12 2.77
N ASP A 197 3.30 4.65 3.46
CA ASP A 197 1.91 4.28 3.19
C ASP A 197 1.43 4.92 1.89
N VAL A 198 1.76 4.27 0.77
CA VAL A 198 1.33 4.65 -0.58
C VAL A 198 -0.15 4.41 -0.83
N ARG A 199 -0.84 3.70 0.08
CA ARG A 199 -2.29 3.48 0.08
C ARG A 199 -3.01 4.46 1.01
N SER A 200 -2.28 5.39 1.63
CA SER A 200 -2.85 6.42 2.49
C SER A 200 -3.97 7.15 1.77
N MET A 201 -5.10 7.29 2.45
CA MET A 201 -6.26 8.05 2.01
C MET A 201 -6.08 9.57 2.18
N SER A 202 -4.86 10.09 2.22
CA SER A 202 -4.61 11.53 2.33
C SER A 202 -4.06 12.08 1.02
N ILE A 203 -4.58 13.25 0.63
CA ILE A 203 -4.16 13.99 -0.57
C ILE A 203 -3.13 15.08 -0.24
N THR A 204 -2.89 15.33 1.06
CA THR A 204 -1.98 16.37 1.55
C THR A 204 -0.88 15.82 2.45
N SER A 205 -0.91 14.52 2.75
CA SER A 205 0.02 13.93 3.70
C SER A 205 0.23 12.44 3.44
N ILE A 206 1.38 11.94 3.85
CA ILE A 206 1.72 10.53 3.74
C ILE A 206 2.20 10.06 5.09
N LYS A 207 1.55 9.02 5.60
CA LYS A 207 2.00 8.32 6.80
C LYS A 207 3.24 7.51 6.44
N CYS A 208 4.24 7.56 7.30
CA CYS A 208 5.44 6.75 7.18
C CYS A 208 5.73 6.04 8.50
N LEU A 209 6.11 4.75 8.41
CA LEU A 209 6.56 3.96 9.55
C LEU A 209 8.05 3.69 9.41
N SER A 210 8.82 4.17 10.35
CA SER A 210 10.27 4.03 10.38
C SER A 210 10.68 2.96 11.40
N TYR A 211 11.46 2.01 10.93
CA TYR A 211 11.98 0.88 11.71
C TYR A 211 13.48 1.07 11.88
N ALA A 212 13.91 1.32 13.12
CA ALA A 212 15.31 1.59 13.44
C ALA A 212 15.93 0.44 14.25
N GLN A 213 17.25 0.43 14.36
CA GLN A 213 17.99 -0.48 15.26
C GLN A 213 18.35 0.19 16.59
N GLN A 214 18.18 1.51 16.67
CA GLN A 214 18.47 2.32 17.84
C GLN A 214 17.36 3.35 18.07
N LYS A 215 17.41 4.00 19.23
CA LYS A 215 16.48 5.07 19.57
C LYS A 215 16.67 6.27 18.63
N ILE A 216 15.58 6.79 18.08
CA ILE A 216 15.57 8.02 17.28
C ILE A 216 15.10 9.17 18.17
N GLU A 217 15.84 10.28 18.15
CA GLU A 217 15.54 11.49 18.91
C GLU A 217 15.42 12.67 17.97
N ILE A 218 14.33 12.69 17.19
CA ILE A 218 14.01 13.77 16.25
C ILE A 218 12.69 14.41 16.68
N PRO A 219 12.55 15.75 16.64
CA PRO A 219 11.27 16.42 16.88
C PRO A 219 10.17 15.94 15.91
N ASP A 220 8.91 16.04 16.31
CA ASP A 220 7.75 15.76 15.44
C ASP A 220 7.61 14.31 14.92
N ILE A 221 8.40 13.36 15.45
CA ILE A 221 8.17 11.93 15.25
C ILE A 221 7.37 11.37 16.42
N SER A 222 6.39 10.52 16.12
CA SER A 222 5.63 9.82 17.14
C SER A 222 6.19 8.43 17.38
N THR A 223 6.52 8.09 18.63
CA THR A 223 6.88 6.71 18.97
C THR A 223 5.67 5.79 18.82
N VAL A 224 5.86 4.69 18.09
CA VAL A 224 4.93 3.55 18.03
C VAL A 224 5.28 2.56 19.14
N SER A 225 6.52 2.08 19.18
CA SER A 225 7.07 1.20 20.23
C SER A 225 8.51 1.61 20.53
N ASN A 226 8.78 1.95 21.80
CA ASN A 226 10.15 2.21 22.27
C ASN A 226 11.01 0.95 22.29
N ARG A 227 10.39 -0.21 22.59
CA ARG A 227 11.09 -1.48 22.74
C ARG A 227 11.58 -2.01 21.39
N ASP A 228 10.74 -1.86 20.37
CA ASP A 228 11.00 -2.40 19.04
C ASP A 228 11.52 -1.32 18.07
N PHE A 229 11.81 -0.11 18.58
CA PHE A 229 12.29 1.05 17.83
C PHE A 229 11.48 1.32 16.57
N ILE A 230 10.18 1.55 16.76
CA ILE A 230 9.23 1.86 15.69
C ILE A 230 8.71 3.28 15.92
N TYR A 231 8.72 4.07 14.84
CA TYR A 231 8.28 5.46 14.85
C TYR A 231 7.31 5.69 13.69
N GLU A 232 6.35 6.59 13.89
CA GLU A 232 5.43 7.06 12.87
C GLU A 232 5.65 8.54 12.63
N THR A 233 5.73 8.92 11.37
CA THR A 233 5.82 10.31 10.93
C THR A 233 4.78 10.61 9.87
N ILE A 234 4.45 11.89 9.74
CA ILE A 234 3.59 12.39 8.66
C ILE A 234 4.44 13.30 7.80
N GLU A 235 4.68 12.88 6.57
CA GLU A 235 5.32 13.73 5.56
C GLU A 235 4.24 14.61 4.92
N LEU A 236 4.52 15.90 4.78
CA LEU A 236 3.58 16.89 4.26
C LEU A 236 4.03 17.49 2.92
N SER A 237 5.32 17.41 2.60
CA SER A 237 5.89 18.11 1.45
C SER A 237 7.14 17.45 0.87
N GLY A 238 7.55 17.88 -0.31
CA GLY A 238 8.81 17.49 -0.94
C GLY A 238 8.64 16.44 -2.05
N SER A 239 9.74 16.12 -2.71
CA SER A 239 9.76 15.29 -3.93
C SER A 239 9.16 13.89 -3.75
N LEU A 240 9.22 13.34 -2.54
CA LEU A 240 8.57 12.07 -2.19
C LEU A 240 7.04 12.20 -2.25
N MET A 241 6.49 13.27 -1.69
CA MET A 241 5.05 13.58 -1.70
C MET A 241 4.54 13.74 -3.13
N ASP A 242 5.18 14.60 -3.91
CA ASP A 242 4.78 14.87 -5.30
C ASP A 242 4.74 13.60 -6.15
N ARG A 243 5.75 12.74 -5.96
CA ARG A 243 5.82 11.44 -6.63
C ARG A 243 4.68 10.53 -6.22
N VAL A 244 4.39 10.41 -4.92
CA VAL A 244 3.31 9.54 -4.42
C VAL A 244 1.96 10.05 -4.90
N LEU A 245 1.72 11.37 -4.85
CA LEU A 245 0.49 12.02 -5.33
C LEU A 245 0.29 11.80 -6.82
N LYS A 246 1.32 11.96 -7.66
CA LYS A 246 1.16 11.70 -9.11
C LYS A 246 0.91 10.23 -9.39
N LEU A 247 1.62 9.32 -8.74
CA LEU A 247 1.38 7.88 -8.93
C LEU A 247 -0.04 7.50 -8.47
N ASN A 248 -0.59 8.18 -7.46
CA ASN A 248 -2.00 8.04 -7.06
C ASN A 248 -2.96 8.64 -8.09
N GLU A 249 -2.68 9.83 -8.64
CA GLU A 249 -3.46 10.46 -9.72
C GLU A 249 -3.53 9.55 -10.96
N LEU A 250 -2.39 8.94 -11.31
CA LEU A 250 -2.25 7.99 -12.40
C LEU A 250 -2.74 6.58 -12.04
N ARG A 251 -3.13 6.36 -10.78
CA ARG A 251 -3.76 5.12 -10.28
C ARG A 251 -2.88 3.89 -10.50
N ILE A 252 -1.58 4.04 -10.25
CA ILE A 252 -0.63 2.94 -10.37
C ILE A 252 -0.67 2.10 -9.09
N PRO A 253 -1.04 0.81 -9.19
CA PRO A 253 -1.18 -0.04 -8.03
C PRO A 253 0.19 -0.31 -7.42
N ARG A 254 0.28 -0.11 -6.10
CA ARG A 254 1.50 -0.31 -5.32
C ARG A 254 1.13 -1.04 -4.04
N LEU A 255 1.83 -2.15 -3.78
CA LEU A 255 1.58 -2.98 -2.60
C LEU A 255 2.39 -2.53 -1.39
N ALA A 256 3.60 -2.02 -1.64
CA ALA A 256 4.52 -1.49 -0.64
C ALA A 256 5.55 -0.59 -1.30
N THR A 257 6.00 0.42 -0.56
CA THR A 257 7.14 1.27 -0.90
C THR A 257 8.01 1.42 0.35
N MET A 258 9.27 1.06 0.22
CA MET A 258 10.27 1.10 1.30
C MET A 258 11.42 2.02 0.92
N LEU A 259 11.88 2.82 1.88
CA LEU A 259 12.99 3.75 1.74
C LEU A 259 14.13 3.37 2.69
N GLU A 260 15.37 3.45 2.20
CA GLU A 260 16.59 3.23 2.98
C GLU A 260 17.71 4.13 2.45
N LEU A 261 18.51 4.75 3.32
CA LEU A 261 19.70 5.49 2.91
C LEU A 261 20.92 4.58 2.99
N LYS A 262 21.61 4.38 1.86
CA LYS A 262 22.85 3.59 1.82
C LYS A 262 23.87 4.27 0.94
N ASN A 263 25.10 4.40 1.44
CA ASN A 263 26.22 4.99 0.68
C ASN A 263 25.89 6.38 0.09
N GLY A 264 25.19 7.23 0.85
CA GLY A 264 24.78 8.57 0.42
C GLY A 264 23.66 8.62 -0.64
N ARG A 265 23.02 7.49 -0.94
CA ARG A 265 21.92 7.38 -1.91
C ARG A 265 20.65 6.89 -1.24
N LEU A 266 19.53 7.51 -1.58
CA LEU A 266 18.20 7.09 -1.14
C LEU A 266 17.72 5.98 -2.07
N PHE A 267 17.59 4.77 -1.53
CA PHE A 267 17.02 3.62 -2.23
C PHE A 267 15.51 3.60 -1.99
N ASN A 268 14.75 3.58 -3.07
CA ASN A 268 13.31 3.35 -3.06
C ASN A 268 13.03 1.97 -3.65
N THR A 269 12.58 1.05 -2.82
CA THR A 269 12.11 -0.28 -3.24
C THR A 269 10.60 -0.30 -3.23
N THR A 270 9.99 -0.39 -4.42
CA THR A 270 8.53 -0.45 -4.58
C THR A 270 8.13 -1.79 -5.20
N ILE A 271 7.06 -2.38 -4.68
CA ILE A 271 6.47 -3.62 -5.17
C ILE A 271 5.16 -3.31 -5.88
N VAL A 272 5.07 -3.72 -7.14
CA VAL A 272 3.92 -3.52 -8.02
C VAL A 272 3.48 -4.84 -8.64
N PRO A 273 2.22 -4.98 -9.06
CA PRO A 273 1.83 -6.03 -10.00
C PRO A 273 2.74 -6.00 -11.24
N SER A 274 3.21 -7.16 -11.70
CA SER A 274 4.16 -7.24 -12.82
C SER A 274 3.61 -6.63 -14.11
N GLU A 275 2.30 -6.66 -14.30
CA GLU A 275 1.64 -6.04 -15.45
C GLU A 275 1.66 -4.50 -15.44
N ASN A 276 1.94 -3.88 -14.29
CA ASN A 276 2.03 -2.43 -14.13
C ASN A 276 3.47 -1.92 -14.04
N SER A 277 4.48 -2.80 -14.09
CA SER A 277 5.86 -2.41 -13.81
C SER A 277 6.46 -1.50 -14.87
N ASP A 278 6.14 -1.70 -16.15
CA ASP A 278 6.61 -0.84 -17.24
C ASP A 278 5.99 0.56 -17.16
N GLU A 279 4.70 0.65 -16.83
CA GLU A 279 4.00 1.93 -16.64
C GLU A 279 4.59 2.70 -15.46
N TYR A 280 4.84 2.01 -14.34
CA TYR A 280 5.50 2.58 -13.17
C TYR A 280 6.88 3.15 -13.51
N ILE A 281 7.73 2.40 -14.22
CA ILE A 281 9.06 2.87 -14.67
C ILE A 281 8.95 4.03 -15.65
N GLY A 282 7.98 3.99 -16.56
CA GLY A 282 7.73 5.08 -17.50
C GLY A 282 7.40 6.38 -16.78
N ILE A 283 6.56 6.33 -15.75
CA ILE A 283 6.23 7.48 -14.90
C ILE A 283 7.45 7.94 -14.10
N TYR A 284 8.15 7.02 -13.43
CA TYR A 284 9.37 7.34 -12.68
C TYR A 284 10.40 8.06 -13.57
N SER A 285 10.63 7.54 -14.77
CA SER A 285 11.58 8.11 -15.73
C SER A 285 11.18 9.53 -16.16
N LYS A 286 9.89 9.80 -16.35
CA LYS A 286 9.38 11.15 -16.65
C LYS A 286 9.63 12.12 -15.50
N PHE A 287 9.41 11.68 -14.27
CA PHE A 287 9.69 12.49 -13.07
C PHE A 287 11.17 12.85 -12.94
N MET A 288 12.03 11.86 -13.09
CA MET A 288 13.46 12.04 -12.83
C MET A 288 14.18 12.78 -13.97
N LYS A 289 13.67 12.72 -15.21
CA LYS A 289 14.23 13.47 -16.35
C LYS A 289 14.29 14.98 -16.13
N ASN A 290 13.42 15.53 -15.28
CA ASN A 290 13.38 16.95 -15.01
C ASN A 290 14.36 17.41 -13.90
N VAL A 291 15.14 16.49 -13.31
CA VAL A 291 16.02 16.82 -12.19
C VAL A 291 17.37 16.12 -12.30
N SER A 292 18.25 16.67 -13.13
CA SER A 292 19.60 16.16 -13.41
C SER A 292 20.49 16.02 -12.16
N GLN A 293 20.18 16.75 -11.09
CA GLN A 293 20.95 16.76 -9.84
C GLN A 293 20.80 15.49 -9.01
N TYR A 294 19.78 14.67 -9.28
CA TYR A 294 19.48 13.48 -8.47
C TYR A 294 20.16 12.19 -8.93
N ASP A 295 20.84 12.18 -10.09
CA ASP A 295 21.49 10.99 -10.66
C ASP A 295 20.66 9.70 -10.51
N PRO A 296 19.44 9.64 -11.09
CA PRO A 296 18.53 8.50 -10.94
C PRO A 296 19.11 7.21 -11.52
N ARG A 297 19.03 6.11 -10.77
CA ARG A 297 19.40 4.76 -11.23
C ARG A 297 18.27 3.77 -10.99
N ILE A 298 18.16 2.80 -11.88
CA ILE A 298 17.36 1.58 -11.67
C ILE A 298 18.36 0.52 -11.21
N GLU A 299 18.26 0.12 -9.96
CA GLU A 299 19.17 -0.84 -9.33
C GLU A 299 18.65 -2.27 -9.52
N ILE A 300 17.32 -2.44 -9.41
CA ILE A 300 16.63 -3.72 -9.57
C ILE A 300 15.34 -3.51 -10.33
N TYR A 301 15.10 -4.34 -11.34
CA TYR A 301 13.82 -4.49 -12.03
C TYR A 301 13.61 -5.98 -12.29
N SER A 302 12.85 -6.65 -11.43
CA SER A 302 12.73 -8.10 -11.51
C SER A 302 11.47 -8.63 -10.84
N ASN A 303 10.94 -9.72 -11.39
CA ASN A 303 9.87 -10.47 -10.73
C ASN A 303 10.35 -11.00 -9.38
N ILE A 304 9.49 -10.97 -8.36
CA ILE A 304 9.82 -11.48 -7.02
C ILE A 304 10.20 -12.96 -7.08
N ASN A 305 11.36 -13.29 -6.54
CA ASN A 305 11.86 -14.64 -6.31
C ASN A 305 12.92 -14.62 -5.18
N GLU A 306 13.36 -15.79 -4.71
CA GLU A 306 14.34 -15.91 -3.63
C GLU A 306 15.66 -15.16 -3.89
N LYS A 307 16.15 -15.19 -5.14
CA LYS A 307 17.38 -14.50 -5.53
C LYS A 307 17.23 -12.98 -5.40
N VAL A 308 16.07 -12.42 -5.77
CA VAL A 308 15.81 -10.98 -5.63
C VAL A 308 15.81 -10.56 -4.16
N TRP A 309 15.24 -11.37 -3.27
CA TRP A 309 15.30 -11.09 -1.83
C TRP A 309 16.71 -11.09 -1.28
N SER A 310 17.60 -11.98 -1.75
CA SER A 310 19.01 -11.98 -1.33
C SER A 310 19.84 -10.80 -1.86
N MET A 311 19.34 -10.09 -2.88
CA MET A 311 19.99 -8.91 -3.45
C MET A 311 19.58 -7.61 -2.75
N LEU A 312 18.47 -7.64 -2.01
CA LEU A 312 17.92 -6.51 -1.27
C LEU A 312 18.46 -6.48 0.15
#